data_AF-A0AAU3BFR3-F1
#
_entry.id   AF-A0AAU3BFR3-F1
#
_cell.length_a   1.000
_cell.length_b   1.000
_cell.length_c   1.000
_cell.angle_alpha   90.00
_cell.angle_beta   90.00
_cell.angle_gamma   90.00
#
_symmetry.space_group_name_H-M   'P 1'
#
loop_
_entity.id
_entity.type
_entity.pdbx_description
1 polymer ?
#
loop_
_entity_poly.entity_id
_entity_poly.type
_entity_poly.pdbx_seq_one_letter_code
_entity_poly.pdbx_strand_id
1 'polypeptide(L)'
;MTAAQDTIRSPRRLDDVPGWFPVLDQTLFTWHLERQRSAGLRGDLVEVGVYMGKSAILLGHHRQPGERYTVCDLFEGDAPDGANRAESTKSYSALTQRAFEENYLSFHDELPRVLAGPSSRVREEVEPGTCRFVHIDASHLYEHVHGDIGAAHDLLMPDGIVVLDDFRSEHTPGVSVAAWEAVLNRGLRPICLSTQKLYGTWGDASAVQKELLSMVRGREDCHLSVQEAAGHPIVRLKSKGMQAPPFPFSRHHTGDADIDVERDGPDAVTPSAAPPPAPWRRRGRRIAADLLPPVLTRAVRNARASRRATAQLPGGPR
;
A
#
# COMPACT_ATOMS: atom_id res chain seq x y z
N MET A 1 39.33 -13.37 8.27
CA MET A 1 38.84 -13.45 6.89
C MET A 1 37.77 -14.51 6.84
N THR A 2 36.52 -14.10 6.74
CA THR A 2 35.35 -14.97 6.70
C THR A 2 34.39 -14.36 5.70
N ALA A 3 34.05 -15.15 4.68
CA ALA A 3 33.29 -14.77 3.52
C ALA A 3 31.80 -14.60 3.83
N ALA A 4 31.20 -13.58 3.21
CA ALA A 4 29.91 -13.66 2.52
C ALA A 4 29.75 -12.36 1.70
N GLN A 5 30.29 -12.35 0.48
CA GLN A 5 29.67 -11.55 -0.58
C GLN A 5 28.39 -12.29 -0.92
N ASP A 6 27.25 -11.85 -0.39
CA ASP A 6 25.96 -12.23 -0.96
C ASP A 6 25.93 -11.63 -2.36
N THR A 7 26.35 -12.42 -3.34
CA THR A 7 26.18 -12.09 -4.75
C THR A 7 24.68 -12.14 -5.01
N ILE A 8 24.02 -10.99 -4.99
CA ILE A 8 22.63 -10.86 -5.43
C ILE A 8 22.58 -11.44 -6.84
N ARG A 9 21.89 -12.56 -7.00
CA ARG A 9 21.72 -13.20 -8.30
C ARG A 9 20.89 -12.25 -9.16
N SER A 10 21.39 -11.90 -10.34
CA SER A 10 20.66 -11.03 -11.27
C SER A 10 19.27 -11.61 -11.55
N PRO A 11 18.21 -10.80 -11.48
CA PRO A 11 16.84 -11.27 -11.62
C PRO A 11 16.61 -11.81 -13.04
N ARG A 12 15.86 -12.91 -13.19
CA ARG A 12 15.47 -13.49 -14.49
C ARG A 12 14.02 -13.16 -14.84
N ARG A 13 13.18 -13.04 -13.82
CA ARG A 13 11.77 -12.65 -13.90
C ARG A 13 11.53 -11.47 -12.96
N LEU A 14 10.47 -10.70 -13.21
CA LEU A 14 10.10 -9.58 -12.33
C LEU A 14 9.93 -10.00 -10.87
N ASP A 15 9.45 -11.23 -10.65
CA ASP A 15 9.26 -11.79 -9.30
C ASP A 15 10.55 -12.13 -8.57
N ASP A 16 11.69 -12.20 -9.26
CA ASP A 16 12.99 -12.36 -8.62
C ASP A 16 13.48 -11.04 -7.99
N VAL A 17 12.93 -9.90 -8.38
CA VAL A 17 13.29 -8.59 -7.83
C VAL A 17 12.62 -8.42 -6.45
N PRO A 18 13.37 -8.13 -5.38
CA PRO A 18 12.79 -7.88 -4.07
C PRO A 18 11.83 -6.67 -4.09
N GLY A 19 10.72 -6.75 -3.37
CA GLY A 19 9.77 -5.65 -3.21
C GLY A 19 8.31 -6.08 -3.09
N TRP A 20 7.46 -5.19 -2.58
CA TRP A 20 6.04 -5.45 -2.32
C TRP A 20 5.17 -4.96 -3.47
N PHE A 21 5.12 -5.72 -4.55
CA PHE A 21 4.28 -5.41 -5.71
C PHE A 21 3.35 -6.57 -6.07
N PRO A 22 2.19 -6.70 -5.38
CA PRO A 22 1.26 -7.81 -5.58
C PRO A 22 0.69 -7.87 -7.00
N VAL A 23 0.28 -9.07 -7.43
CA VAL A 23 -0.24 -9.33 -8.79
C VAL A 23 -1.42 -8.44 -9.21
N LEU A 24 -2.28 -8.06 -8.26
CA LEU A 24 -3.39 -7.14 -8.53
C LEU A 24 -2.86 -5.75 -8.90
N ASP A 25 -1.85 -5.25 -8.19
CA ASP A 25 -1.28 -3.93 -8.46
C ASP A 25 -0.44 -3.94 -9.74
N GLN A 26 0.27 -5.03 -10.05
CA GLN A 26 0.90 -5.22 -11.36
C GLN A 26 -0.16 -5.13 -12.49
N THR A 27 -1.31 -5.78 -12.31
CA THR A 27 -2.42 -5.73 -13.27
C THR A 27 -3.01 -4.32 -13.38
N LEU A 28 -3.21 -3.62 -12.26
CA LEU A 28 -3.81 -2.29 -12.24
C LEU A 28 -2.90 -1.22 -12.84
N PHE A 29 -1.59 -1.27 -12.56
CA PHE A 29 -0.61 -0.39 -13.20
C PHE A 29 -0.63 -0.60 -14.71
N THR A 30 -0.45 -1.85 -15.14
CA THR A 30 -0.47 -2.23 -16.57
C THR A 30 -1.75 -1.74 -17.24
N TRP A 31 -2.92 -1.99 -16.64
CA TRP A 31 -4.20 -1.61 -17.20
C TRP A 31 -4.37 -0.08 -17.31
N HIS A 32 -4.01 0.69 -16.27
CA HIS A 32 -4.10 2.16 -16.32
C HIS A 32 -3.17 2.74 -17.40
N LEU A 33 -1.94 2.25 -17.48
CA LEU A 33 -0.94 2.74 -18.43
C LEU A 33 -1.31 2.38 -19.88
N GLU A 34 -1.77 1.16 -20.13
CA GLU A 34 -2.24 0.75 -21.47
C GLU A 34 -3.55 1.44 -21.86
N ARG A 35 -4.44 1.73 -20.90
CA ARG A 35 -5.63 2.56 -21.14
C ARG A 35 -5.24 3.95 -21.61
N GLN A 36 -4.33 4.62 -20.88
CA GLN A 36 -3.83 5.95 -21.26
C GLN A 36 -3.20 5.93 -22.66
N ARG A 37 -2.34 4.94 -22.93
CA ARG A 37 -1.72 4.74 -24.24
C ARG A 37 -2.74 4.55 -25.35
N SER A 38 -3.75 3.70 -25.13
CA SER A 38 -4.81 3.41 -26.11
C SER A 38 -5.69 4.63 -26.40
N ALA A 39 -5.85 5.52 -25.42
CA ALA A 39 -6.52 6.80 -25.58
C ALA A 39 -5.61 7.89 -26.19
N GLY A 40 -4.36 7.57 -26.53
CA GLY A 40 -3.40 8.51 -27.10
C GLY A 40 -2.82 9.51 -26.08
N LEU A 41 -3.06 9.31 -24.78
CA LEU A 41 -2.45 10.15 -23.74
C LEU A 41 -0.94 9.87 -23.71
N ARG A 42 -0.19 10.97 -23.65
CA ARG A 42 1.26 10.99 -23.46
C ARG A 42 1.58 11.89 -22.27
N GLY A 43 2.61 11.51 -21.53
CA GLY A 43 3.06 12.28 -20.39
C GLY A 43 4.15 11.54 -19.63
N ASP A 44 4.84 12.28 -18.79
CA ASP A 44 5.94 11.77 -17.99
C ASP A 44 5.42 10.79 -16.92
N LEU A 45 6.35 9.96 -16.43
CA LEU A 45 6.13 9.02 -15.34
C LEU A 45 6.98 9.44 -14.14
N VAL A 46 6.43 9.32 -12.93
CA VAL A 46 7.16 9.55 -11.69
C VAL A 46 6.88 8.41 -10.70
N GLU A 47 7.94 7.98 -10.02
CA GLU A 47 7.83 7.11 -8.85
C GLU A 47 8.66 7.65 -7.69
N VAL A 48 8.07 7.69 -6.50
CA VAL A 48 8.68 8.16 -5.26
C VAL A 48 8.67 7.01 -4.27
N GLY A 49 9.84 6.54 -3.87
CA GLY A 49 10.02 5.25 -3.17
C GLY A 49 10.10 4.12 -4.19
N VAL A 50 11.33 3.64 -4.44
CA VAL A 50 11.62 2.70 -5.53
C VAL A 50 12.16 1.38 -5.01
N TYR A 51 12.80 1.42 -3.82
CA TYR A 51 13.46 0.28 -3.21
C TYR A 51 14.38 -0.43 -4.23
N MET A 52 14.21 -1.74 -4.42
CA MET A 52 15.00 -2.55 -5.37
C MET A 52 14.45 -2.52 -6.81
N GLY A 53 13.43 -1.69 -7.09
CA GLY A 53 12.98 -1.36 -8.44
C GLY A 53 11.87 -2.23 -9.02
N LYS A 54 11.19 -3.08 -8.24
CA LYS A 54 10.18 -4.02 -8.79
C LYS A 54 9.03 -3.31 -9.51
N SER A 55 8.40 -2.32 -8.89
CA SER A 55 7.38 -1.49 -9.53
C SER A 55 7.98 -0.60 -10.63
N ALA A 56 9.18 -0.06 -10.38
CA ALA A 56 9.87 0.80 -11.33
C ALA A 56 10.18 0.13 -12.66
N ILE A 57 10.59 -1.14 -12.63
CA ILE A 57 10.82 -1.96 -13.82
C ILE A 57 9.54 -2.09 -14.63
N LEU A 58 8.39 -2.32 -13.99
CA LEU A 58 7.11 -2.39 -14.69
C LEU A 58 6.69 -1.04 -15.26
N LEU A 59 6.81 0.05 -14.49
CA LEU A 59 6.52 1.40 -14.97
C LEU A 59 7.38 1.79 -16.17
N GLY A 60 8.68 1.50 -16.11
CA GLY A 60 9.63 1.74 -17.20
C GLY A 60 9.24 1.04 -18.49
N HIS A 61 8.63 -0.15 -18.42
CA HIS A 61 8.17 -0.90 -19.59
C HIS A 61 7.04 -0.18 -20.35
N HIS A 62 6.26 0.65 -19.65
CA HIS A 62 5.18 1.44 -20.24
C HIS A 62 5.58 2.86 -20.62
N ARG A 63 6.86 3.25 -20.47
CA ARG A 63 7.37 4.53 -20.95
C ARG A 63 7.31 4.57 -22.48
N GLN A 64 6.63 5.55 -23.04
CA GLN A 64 6.53 5.74 -24.49
C GLN A 64 7.68 6.61 -25.02
N PRO A 65 8.01 6.52 -26.32
CA PRO A 65 8.99 7.41 -26.94
C PRO A 65 8.62 8.88 -26.75
N GLY A 66 9.57 9.66 -26.21
CA GLY A 66 9.40 11.08 -25.91
C GLY A 66 8.89 11.38 -24.49
N GLU A 67 8.50 10.38 -23.71
CA GLU A 67 8.17 10.54 -22.28
C GLU A 67 9.44 10.45 -21.43
N ARG A 68 9.50 11.25 -20.37
CA ARG A 68 10.52 11.13 -19.32
C ARG A 68 10.01 10.22 -18.22
N TYR A 69 10.90 9.45 -17.62
CA TYR A 69 10.61 8.70 -16.41
C TYR A 69 11.61 9.10 -15.33
N THR A 70 11.09 9.60 -14.21
CA THR A 70 11.87 10.01 -13.05
C THR A 70 11.55 9.13 -11.86
N VAL A 71 12.58 8.68 -11.15
CA VAL A 71 12.44 7.90 -9.93
C VAL A 71 13.15 8.62 -8.79
N CYS A 72 12.61 8.58 -7.58
CA CYS A 72 13.19 9.25 -6.42
C CYS A 72 13.18 8.33 -5.20
N ASP A 73 14.32 8.21 -4.54
CA ASP A 73 14.48 7.43 -3.32
C ASP A 73 15.66 7.98 -2.51
N LEU A 74 15.67 7.74 -1.20
CA LEU A 74 16.80 8.04 -0.34
C LEU A 74 17.98 7.09 -0.61
N PHE A 75 17.69 5.84 -0.99
CA PHE A 75 18.68 4.76 -1.10
C PHE A 75 19.52 4.61 0.18
N GLU A 76 20.86 4.61 0.06
CA GLU A 76 21.78 4.66 1.20
C GLU A 76 21.85 6.02 1.92
N GLY A 77 21.07 7.00 1.46
CA GLY A 77 21.00 8.34 2.02
C GLY A 77 20.23 8.40 3.34
N ASP A 78 20.61 9.37 4.17
CA ASP A 78 19.96 9.60 5.45
C ASP A 78 18.57 10.21 5.28
N ALA A 79 17.56 9.59 5.90
CA ALA A 79 16.25 10.21 6.01
C ALA A 79 16.33 11.51 6.84
N PRO A 80 15.62 12.59 6.43
CA PRO A 80 15.77 13.91 7.04
C PRO A 80 15.29 13.98 8.50
N ASP A 81 14.49 13.03 8.98
CA ASP A 81 14.04 12.96 10.36
C ASP A 81 14.36 11.61 11.04
N GLY A 82 14.30 11.58 12.38
CA GLY A 82 14.70 10.42 13.17
C GLY A 82 13.74 9.23 13.10
N ALA A 83 12.46 9.46 12.82
CA ALA A 83 11.44 8.40 12.77
C ALA A 83 11.53 7.62 11.45
N ASN A 84 11.64 8.34 10.33
CA ASN A 84 11.83 7.77 9.00
C ASN A 84 13.20 7.05 8.88
N ARG A 85 14.22 7.53 9.61
CA ARG A 85 15.52 6.87 9.72
C ARG A 85 15.47 5.54 10.47
N ALA A 86 14.69 5.46 11.55
CA ALA A 86 14.53 4.23 12.34
C ALA A 86 13.82 3.12 11.55
N GLU A 87 12.89 3.50 10.67
CA GLU A 87 12.25 2.60 9.73
C GLU A 87 13.21 2.17 8.60
N SER A 88 13.90 3.13 7.99
CA SER A 88 14.86 2.85 6.90
C SER A 88 15.97 1.89 7.31
N THR A 89 16.49 2.06 8.54
CA THR A 89 17.56 1.21 9.09
C THR A 89 17.10 -0.23 9.33
N LYS A 90 15.81 -0.46 9.62
CA LYS A 90 15.26 -1.79 9.94
C LYS A 90 14.83 -2.55 8.69
N SER A 91 14.22 -1.86 7.73
CA SER A 91 13.57 -2.49 6.58
C SER A 91 14.42 -2.48 5.31
N TYR A 92 15.44 -1.61 5.21
CA TYR A 92 16.15 -1.33 3.96
C TYR A 92 17.68 -1.43 4.06
N SER A 93 18.24 -2.20 5.00
CA SER A 93 19.70 -2.27 5.24
C SER A 93 20.54 -2.75 4.04
N ALA A 94 19.92 -3.42 3.06
CA ALA A 94 20.57 -3.84 1.82
C ALA A 94 20.31 -2.88 0.63
N LEU A 95 19.46 -1.87 0.80
CA LEU A 95 19.10 -0.92 -0.26
C LEU A 95 20.30 -0.03 -0.60
N THR A 96 20.68 -0.04 -1.86
CA THR A 96 21.62 0.91 -2.44
C THR A 96 21.09 1.36 -3.79
N GLN A 97 21.44 2.57 -4.21
CA GLN A 97 21.11 3.05 -5.56
C GLN A 97 21.61 2.07 -6.62
N ARG A 98 22.82 1.53 -6.41
CA ARG A 98 23.41 0.52 -7.30
C ARG A 98 22.57 -0.74 -7.43
N ALA A 99 22.02 -1.27 -6.35
CA ALA A 99 21.20 -2.48 -6.40
C ALA A 99 19.90 -2.25 -7.20
N PHE A 100 19.27 -1.08 -7.02
CA PHE A 100 18.16 -0.65 -7.87
C PHE A 100 18.57 -0.59 -9.36
N GLU A 101 19.67 0.09 -9.66
CA GLU A 101 20.15 0.27 -11.04
C GLU A 101 20.48 -1.06 -11.72
N GLU A 102 21.14 -1.98 -11.03
CA GLU A 102 21.47 -3.32 -11.54
C GLU A 102 20.20 -4.15 -11.82
N ASN A 103 19.21 -4.11 -10.93
CA ASN A 103 17.92 -4.75 -11.17
C ASN A 103 17.17 -4.11 -12.34
N TYR A 104 17.14 -2.79 -12.41
CA TYR A 104 16.44 -2.07 -13.49
C TYR A 104 17.06 -2.38 -14.86
N LEU A 105 18.39 -2.30 -14.96
CA LEU A 105 19.13 -2.58 -16.19
C LEU A 105 19.08 -4.05 -16.60
N SER A 106 18.69 -4.96 -15.71
CA SER A 106 18.41 -6.35 -16.10
C SER A 106 17.24 -6.45 -17.09
N PHE A 107 16.30 -5.50 -17.07
CA PHE A 107 15.11 -5.50 -17.93
C PHE A 107 15.07 -4.37 -18.97
N HIS A 108 15.82 -3.29 -18.74
CA HIS A 108 15.83 -2.10 -19.59
C HIS A 108 17.24 -1.75 -20.06
N ASP A 109 17.36 -1.05 -21.19
CA ASP A 109 18.67 -0.68 -21.74
C ASP A 109 19.25 0.62 -21.15
N GLU A 110 18.39 1.48 -20.60
CA GLU A 110 18.78 2.76 -20.03
C GLU A 110 18.07 2.99 -18.71
N LEU A 111 18.74 3.65 -17.76
CA LEU A 111 18.14 4.03 -16.49
C LEU A 111 17.07 5.13 -16.69
N PRO A 112 16.07 5.20 -15.79
CA PRO A 112 15.28 6.41 -15.65
C PRO A 112 16.15 7.53 -15.08
N ARG A 113 15.64 8.75 -15.05
CA ARG A 113 16.29 9.83 -14.30
C ARG A 113 16.18 9.52 -12.81
N VAL A 114 17.31 9.29 -12.15
CA VAL A 114 17.36 8.96 -10.72
C VAL A 114 17.60 10.23 -9.90
N LEU A 115 16.68 10.52 -8.97
CA LEU A 115 16.80 11.57 -7.97
C LEU A 115 17.10 10.93 -6.61
N ALA A 116 18.38 10.76 -6.29
CA ALA A 116 18.80 10.32 -4.97
C ALA A 116 18.59 11.47 -3.95
N GLY A 117 17.76 11.22 -2.94
CA GLY A 117 17.45 12.17 -1.88
C GLY A 117 15.98 12.21 -1.46
N PRO A 118 15.59 13.20 -0.65
CA PRO A 118 14.22 13.32 -0.17
C PRO A 118 13.24 13.59 -1.30
N SER A 119 12.01 13.08 -1.15
CA SER A 119 10.92 13.21 -2.12
C SER A 119 10.55 14.67 -2.45
N SER A 120 10.86 15.61 -1.55
CA SER A 120 10.65 17.05 -1.78
C SER A 120 11.34 17.58 -3.05
N ARG A 121 12.42 16.93 -3.51
CA ARG A 121 13.13 17.30 -4.73
C ARG A 121 12.30 17.08 -5.99
N VAL A 122 11.38 16.10 -5.98
CA VAL A 122 10.59 15.72 -7.16
C VAL A 122 9.80 16.92 -7.71
N ARG A 123 9.24 17.74 -6.82
CA ARG A 123 8.51 18.97 -7.18
C ARG A 123 9.36 20.01 -7.91
N GLU A 124 10.64 20.11 -7.58
CA GLU A 124 11.56 21.10 -8.15
C GLU A 124 12.18 20.61 -9.46
N GLU A 125 12.30 19.29 -9.59
CA GLU A 125 13.04 18.63 -10.66
C GLU A 125 12.14 18.16 -11.81
N VAL A 126 10.84 17.99 -11.59
CA VAL A 126 9.87 17.55 -12.61
C VAL A 126 8.97 18.70 -13.00
N GLU A 127 8.75 18.86 -14.31
CA GLU A 127 7.95 19.94 -14.87
C GLU A 127 6.46 19.77 -14.50
N PRO A 128 5.80 20.81 -13.94
CA PRO A 128 4.37 20.74 -13.58
C PRO A 128 3.46 20.41 -14.76
N GLY A 129 2.38 19.66 -14.51
CA GLY A 129 1.35 19.32 -15.48
C GLY A 129 1.80 18.39 -16.63
N THR A 130 2.97 17.77 -16.53
CA THR A 130 3.52 16.90 -17.59
C THR A 130 3.30 15.42 -17.36
N CYS A 131 3.04 15.01 -16.11
CA CYS A 131 2.99 13.60 -15.75
C CYS A 131 1.62 13.01 -16.05
N ARG A 132 1.58 11.80 -16.63
CA ARG A 132 0.34 11.03 -16.75
C ARG A 132 0.17 9.99 -15.64
N PHE A 133 1.26 9.62 -14.96
CA PHE A 133 1.23 8.62 -13.90
C PHE A 133 2.26 8.95 -12.82
N VAL A 134 1.81 9.03 -11.55
CA VAL A 134 2.66 9.26 -10.37
C VAL A 134 2.39 8.18 -9.33
N HIS A 135 3.42 7.47 -8.88
CA HIS A 135 3.35 6.50 -7.79
C HIS A 135 4.08 7.04 -6.54
N ILE A 136 3.42 6.99 -5.38
CA ILE A 136 3.97 7.42 -4.08
C ILE A 136 3.99 6.22 -3.13
N ASP A 137 5.19 5.81 -2.73
CA ASP A 137 5.51 4.62 -1.93
C ASP A 137 6.82 4.82 -1.11
N ALA A 138 7.04 6.02 -0.59
CA ALA A 138 8.28 6.38 0.10
C ALA A 138 8.18 6.35 1.64
N SER A 139 7.56 7.39 2.24
CA SER A 139 7.49 7.52 3.69
C SER A 139 6.13 7.10 4.24
N HIS A 140 6.10 6.67 5.50
CA HIS A 140 4.86 6.37 6.22
C HIS A 140 4.39 7.49 7.16
N LEU A 141 5.12 8.60 7.20
CA LEU A 141 4.78 9.77 8.02
C LEU A 141 3.85 10.71 7.26
N TYR A 142 2.85 11.22 7.97
CA TYR A 142 1.80 12.07 7.40
C TYR A 142 2.36 13.27 6.64
N GLU A 143 3.36 13.96 7.20
CA GLU A 143 3.90 15.21 6.67
C GLU A 143 4.55 15.02 5.30
N HIS A 144 5.30 13.92 5.13
CA HIS A 144 5.95 13.58 3.86
C HIS A 144 4.92 13.17 2.83
N VAL A 145 4.01 12.26 3.17
CA VAL A 145 2.97 11.77 2.26
C VAL A 145 2.06 12.91 1.82
N HIS A 146 1.66 13.80 2.73
CA HIS A 146 0.85 14.97 2.42
C HIS A 146 1.56 15.90 1.41
N GLY A 147 2.87 16.11 1.58
CA GLY A 147 3.73 16.85 0.66
C GLY A 147 3.83 16.19 -0.71
N ASP A 148 4.06 14.88 -0.75
CA ASP A 148 4.19 14.08 -1.97
C ASP A 148 2.89 14.06 -2.77
N ILE A 149 1.73 13.91 -2.11
CA ILE A 149 0.41 14.05 -2.74
C ILE A 149 0.26 15.45 -3.37
N GLY A 150 0.76 16.48 -2.70
CA GLY A 150 0.79 17.83 -3.27
C GLY A 150 1.68 17.94 -4.50
N ALA A 151 2.87 17.34 -4.47
CA ALA A 151 3.73 17.29 -5.65
C ALA A 151 3.00 16.54 -6.79
N ALA A 152 2.39 15.39 -6.53
CA ALA A 152 1.62 14.65 -7.53
C ALA A 152 0.50 15.49 -8.15
N HIS A 153 -0.27 16.23 -7.34
CA HIS A 153 -1.30 17.13 -7.84
C HIS A 153 -0.77 18.14 -8.86
N ASP A 154 0.39 18.74 -8.59
CA ASP A 154 0.95 19.80 -9.45
C ASP A 154 1.68 19.23 -10.67
N LEU A 155 2.21 18.02 -10.57
CA LEU A 155 2.93 17.34 -11.65
C LEU A 155 1.97 16.67 -12.64
N LEU A 156 0.81 16.20 -12.19
CA LEU A 156 -0.13 15.48 -13.04
C LEU A 156 -0.83 16.41 -14.03
N MET A 157 -0.95 15.94 -15.27
CA MET A 157 -1.90 16.47 -16.23
C MET A 157 -3.36 16.20 -15.78
N PRO A 158 -4.38 16.86 -16.36
CA PRO A 158 -5.77 16.75 -15.89
C PRO A 158 -6.31 15.32 -15.75
N ASP A 159 -5.99 14.42 -16.68
CA ASP A 159 -6.40 13.00 -16.67
C ASP A 159 -5.31 12.06 -16.14
N GLY A 160 -4.33 12.62 -15.44
CA GLY A 160 -3.25 11.90 -14.81
C GLY A 160 -3.74 11.04 -13.63
N ILE A 161 -3.01 9.97 -13.37
CA ILE A 161 -3.31 9.02 -12.29
C ILE A 161 -2.27 9.15 -11.19
N VAL A 162 -2.73 9.27 -9.95
CA VAL A 162 -1.89 9.09 -8.76
C VAL A 162 -2.19 7.74 -8.12
N VAL A 163 -1.15 7.06 -7.66
CA VAL A 163 -1.25 5.84 -6.87
C VAL A 163 -0.54 6.04 -5.54
N LEU A 164 -1.26 5.82 -4.45
CA LEU A 164 -0.77 5.98 -3.08
C LEU A 164 -0.66 4.60 -2.44
N ASP A 165 0.55 4.18 -2.08
CA ASP A 165 0.77 2.90 -1.41
C ASP A 165 0.40 2.96 0.08
N ASP A 166 0.27 1.79 0.69
CA ASP A 166 0.11 1.56 2.12
C ASP A 166 -0.97 2.35 2.87
N PHE A 167 -1.96 2.94 2.18
CA PHE A 167 -3.03 3.71 2.83
C PHE A 167 -3.93 2.87 3.76
N ARG A 168 -3.77 1.54 3.79
CA ARG A 168 -4.51 0.61 4.68
C ARG A 168 -3.61 -0.24 5.58
N SER A 169 -2.30 -0.03 5.54
CA SER A 169 -1.36 -0.75 6.38
C SER A 169 -1.50 -0.26 7.84
N GLU A 170 -1.61 -1.19 8.79
CA GLU A 170 -1.86 -0.85 10.21
C GLU A 170 -0.74 0.02 10.80
N HIS A 171 0.49 -0.19 10.35
CA HIS A 171 1.68 0.50 10.83
C HIS A 171 1.91 1.87 10.18
N THR A 172 1.09 2.26 9.20
CA THR A 172 1.25 3.48 8.39
C THR A 172 0.06 4.45 8.50
N PRO A 173 -0.46 4.75 9.72
CA PRO A 173 -1.68 5.54 9.86
C PRO A 173 -1.57 6.96 9.26
N GLY A 174 -0.35 7.52 9.20
CA GLY A 174 -0.10 8.81 8.55
C GLY A 174 -0.45 8.81 7.06
N VAL A 175 -0.18 7.70 6.36
CA VAL A 175 -0.50 7.50 4.95
C VAL A 175 -2.02 7.49 4.75
N SER A 176 -2.75 6.72 5.58
CA SER A 176 -4.22 6.69 5.54
C SER A 176 -4.83 8.08 5.73
N VAL A 177 -4.32 8.83 6.72
CA VAL A 177 -4.81 10.19 7.01
C VAL A 177 -4.55 11.11 5.82
N ALA A 178 -3.34 11.14 5.26
CA ALA A 178 -2.99 11.99 4.12
C ALA A 178 -3.79 11.64 2.86
N ALA A 179 -3.96 10.35 2.55
CA ALA A 179 -4.73 9.90 1.38
C ALA A 179 -6.20 10.31 1.46
N TRP A 180 -6.86 10.09 2.60
CA TRP A 180 -8.27 10.46 2.76
C TRP A 180 -8.46 11.97 2.95
N GLU A 181 -7.52 12.69 3.56
CA GLU A 181 -7.50 14.16 3.57
C GLU A 181 -7.47 14.71 2.15
N ALA A 182 -6.61 14.15 1.27
CA ALA A 182 -6.54 14.56 -0.12
C ALA A 182 -7.87 14.36 -0.87
N VAL A 183 -8.57 13.25 -0.59
CA VAL A 183 -9.90 12.98 -1.16
C VAL A 183 -10.93 13.99 -0.67
N LEU A 184 -11.02 14.19 0.64
CA LEU A 184 -12.10 14.97 1.25
C LEU A 184 -11.90 16.48 1.12
N ASN A 185 -10.65 16.96 1.11
CA ASN A 185 -10.33 18.38 1.24
C ASN A 185 -9.58 18.95 0.03
N ARG A 186 -8.90 18.11 -0.76
CA ARG A 186 -8.02 18.55 -1.86
C ARG A 186 -8.45 18.03 -3.23
N GLY A 187 -9.67 17.52 -3.33
CA GLY A 187 -10.33 17.20 -4.61
C GLY A 187 -9.84 15.93 -5.30
N LEU A 188 -9.02 15.10 -4.64
CA LEU A 188 -8.60 13.81 -5.21
C LEU A 188 -9.83 12.91 -5.34
N ARG A 189 -10.08 12.38 -6.55
CA ARG A 189 -11.22 11.49 -6.80
C ARG A 189 -10.71 10.05 -6.85
N PRO A 190 -11.13 9.18 -5.92
CA PRO A 190 -10.71 7.78 -5.92
C PRO A 190 -11.30 7.05 -7.12
N ILE A 191 -10.44 6.34 -7.86
CA ILE A 191 -10.82 5.45 -8.96
C ILE A 191 -11.09 4.06 -8.39
N CYS A 192 -10.10 3.47 -7.73
CA CYS A 192 -10.25 2.19 -7.07
C CYS A 192 -9.26 1.99 -5.93
N LEU A 193 -9.54 1.00 -5.10
CA LEU A 193 -8.65 0.51 -4.05
C LEU A 193 -8.24 -0.93 -4.37
N SER A 194 -6.95 -1.22 -4.26
CA SER A 194 -6.47 -2.58 -4.07
C SER A 194 -6.45 -2.91 -2.58
N THR A 195 -5.72 -3.96 -2.18
CA THR A 195 -5.54 -4.26 -0.75
C THR A 195 -4.80 -3.14 -0.05
N GLN A 196 -3.72 -2.63 -0.65
CA GLN A 196 -2.81 -1.65 -0.04
C GLN A 196 -2.73 -0.32 -0.77
N LYS A 197 -3.16 -0.23 -2.05
CA LYS A 197 -3.03 1.00 -2.85
C LYS A 197 -4.35 1.70 -3.09
N LEU A 198 -4.35 3.03 -3.03
CA LEU A 198 -5.43 3.90 -3.51
C LEU A 198 -5.02 4.48 -4.86
N TYR A 199 -5.85 4.26 -5.88
CA TYR A 199 -5.70 4.84 -7.21
C TYR A 199 -6.67 6.01 -7.31
N GLY A 200 -6.21 7.16 -7.79
CA GLY A 200 -7.05 8.35 -7.92
C GLY A 200 -6.63 9.26 -9.06
N THR A 201 -7.46 10.26 -9.32
CA THR A 201 -7.21 11.32 -10.30
C THR A 201 -7.88 12.61 -9.83
N TRP A 202 -7.39 13.76 -10.28
CA TRP A 202 -8.09 15.03 -10.13
C TRP A 202 -9.03 15.33 -11.31
N GLY A 203 -8.98 14.53 -12.38
CA GLY A 203 -9.87 14.59 -13.54
C GLY A 203 -11.20 13.84 -13.35
N ASP A 204 -11.71 13.19 -14.40
CA ASP A 204 -12.95 12.40 -14.32
C ASP A 204 -12.69 10.95 -13.93
N ALA A 205 -12.79 10.66 -12.62
CA ALA A 205 -12.71 9.29 -12.11
C ALA A 205 -13.81 8.37 -12.65
N SER A 206 -15.00 8.90 -12.99
CA SER A 206 -16.17 8.10 -13.39
C SER A 206 -15.95 7.37 -14.71
N ALA A 207 -15.29 8.04 -15.67
CA ALA A 207 -14.91 7.44 -16.94
C ALA A 207 -13.97 6.24 -16.73
N VAL A 208 -12.93 6.42 -15.91
CA VAL A 208 -11.95 5.37 -15.61
C VAL A 208 -12.62 4.23 -14.83
N GLN A 209 -13.47 4.53 -13.85
CA GLN A 209 -14.21 3.54 -13.09
C GLN A 209 -15.13 2.69 -13.96
N LYS A 210 -15.84 3.29 -14.93
CA LYS A 210 -16.72 2.56 -15.85
C LYS A 210 -15.94 1.55 -16.68
N GLU A 211 -14.79 1.94 -17.21
CA GLU A 211 -13.91 1.05 -17.97
C GLU A 211 -13.28 -0.03 -17.08
N LEU A 212 -12.86 0.33 -15.86
CA LEU A 212 -12.31 -0.61 -14.88
C LEU A 212 -13.34 -1.68 -14.50
N LEU A 213 -14.56 -1.26 -14.19
CA LEU A 213 -15.67 -2.17 -13.90
C LEU A 213 -15.98 -3.09 -15.08
N SER A 214 -15.82 -2.61 -16.32
CA SER A 214 -15.93 -3.46 -17.51
C SER A 214 -14.80 -4.47 -17.62
N MET A 215 -13.56 -4.08 -17.28
CA MET A 215 -12.39 -4.97 -17.30
C MET A 215 -12.50 -6.10 -16.28
N VAL A 216 -13.03 -5.82 -15.08
CA VAL A 216 -13.12 -6.83 -14.01
C VAL A 216 -14.43 -7.62 -14.04
N ARG A 217 -15.43 -7.20 -14.81
CA ARG A 217 -16.73 -7.87 -14.85
C ARG A 217 -16.60 -9.28 -15.42
N GLY A 218 -17.08 -10.26 -14.67
CA GLY A 218 -17.03 -11.67 -15.08
C GLY A 218 -15.70 -12.36 -14.82
N ARG A 219 -14.70 -11.66 -14.27
CA ARG A 219 -13.47 -12.30 -13.79
C ARG A 219 -13.77 -13.12 -12.53
N GLU A 220 -13.41 -14.39 -12.54
CA GLU A 220 -13.56 -15.28 -11.38
C GLU A 220 -12.38 -15.19 -10.40
N ASP A 221 -11.26 -14.63 -10.88
CA ASP A 221 -9.99 -14.50 -10.17
C ASP A 221 -9.83 -13.16 -9.44
N CYS A 222 -10.80 -12.26 -9.51
CA CYS A 222 -10.77 -10.95 -8.86
C CYS A 222 -12.09 -10.66 -8.13
N HIS A 223 -12.03 -10.44 -6.83
CA HIS A 223 -13.18 -9.96 -6.07
C HIS A 223 -13.40 -8.47 -6.34
N LEU A 224 -14.66 -8.13 -6.65
CA LEU A 224 -15.13 -6.76 -6.87
C LEU A 224 -16.21 -6.43 -5.84
N SER A 225 -16.10 -5.24 -5.25
CA SER A 225 -17.19 -4.60 -4.52
C SER A 225 -17.17 -3.10 -4.77
N VAL A 226 -18.33 -2.46 -4.75
CA VAL A 226 -18.45 -1.00 -4.82
C VAL A 226 -19.18 -0.53 -3.57
N GLN A 227 -18.66 0.50 -2.91
CA GLN A 227 -19.26 1.08 -1.71
C GLN A 227 -19.30 2.60 -1.83
N GLU A 228 -20.41 3.21 -1.46
CA GLU A 228 -20.49 4.67 -1.31
C GLU A 228 -19.84 5.09 0.01
N ALA A 229 -18.89 6.03 -0.04
CA ALA A 229 -18.28 6.63 1.13
C ALA A 229 -17.99 8.12 0.88
N ALA A 230 -18.45 8.98 1.77
CA ALA A 230 -18.23 10.44 1.70
C ALA A 230 -18.57 11.08 0.34
N GLY A 231 -19.60 10.57 -0.35
CA GLY A 231 -20.02 11.07 -1.67
C GLY A 231 -19.23 10.52 -2.86
N HIS A 232 -18.36 9.53 -2.63
CA HIS A 232 -17.59 8.87 -3.68
C HIS A 232 -17.98 7.39 -3.83
N PRO A 233 -18.15 6.89 -5.07
CA PRO A 233 -18.20 5.46 -5.33
C PRO A 233 -16.78 4.88 -5.19
N ILE A 234 -16.58 4.04 -4.18
CA ILE A 234 -15.29 3.39 -3.92
C ILE A 234 -15.31 1.98 -4.52
N VAL A 235 -14.70 1.84 -5.70
CA VAL A 235 -14.46 0.53 -6.33
C VAL A 235 -13.33 -0.16 -5.58
N ARG A 236 -13.57 -1.36 -5.07
CA ARG A 236 -12.58 -2.17 -4.35
C ARG A 236 -12.33 -3.47 -5.08
N LEU A 237 -11.05 -3.76 -5.29
CA LEU A 237 -10.58 -4.96 -5.96
C LEU A 237 -9.68 -5.75 -5.01
N LYS A 238 -9.79 -7.08 -5.06
CA LYS A 238 -8.91 -7.98 -4.31
C LYS A 238 -8.61 -9.20 -5.16
N SER A 239 -7.33 -9.55 -5.29
CA SER A 239 -6.92 -10.78 -5.98
C SER A 239 -7.53 -12.01 -5.28
N LYS A 240 -7.99 -12.95 -6.10
CA LYS A 240 -8.49 -14.27 -5.72
C LYS A 240 -7.83 -15.31 -6.63
N GLY A 241 -6.50 -15.41 -6.54
CA GLY A 241 -5.71 -16.30 -7.39
C GLY A 241 -5.43 -15.73 -8.78
N MET A 242 -5.38 -14.39 -8.90
CA MET A 242 -4.97 -13.74 -10.15
C MET A 242 -3.55 -14.16 -10.53
N GLN A 243 -3.33 -14.33 -11.83
CA GLN A 243 -1.98 -14.43 -12.39
C GLN A 243 -1.43 -13.04 -12.65
N ALA A 244 -0.11 -12.89 -12.50
CA ALA A 244 0.58 -11.67 -12.91
C ALA A 244 0.38 -11.43 -14.42
N PRO A 245 0.27 -10.17 -14.87
CA PRO A 245 0.26 -9.88 -16.30
C PRO A 245 1.56 -10.39 -16.95
N PRO A 246 1.53 -10.80 -18.23
CA PRO A 246 2.74 -11.17 -18.94
C PRO A 246 3.76 -10.03 -18.89
N PHE A 247 4.99 -10.35 -18.50
CA PHE A 247 6.10 -9.40 -18.43
C PHE A 247 7.35 -10.01 -19.08
N PRO A 248 8.17 -9.24 -19.81
CA PRO A 248 9.38 -9.77 -20.43
C PRO A 248 10.34 -10.40 -19.42
N PHE A 249 11.01 -11.47 -19.84
CA PHE A 249 12.17 -11.97 -19.12
C PHE A 249 13.32 -10.95 -19.16
N SER A 250 14.18 -10.98 -18.15
CA SER A 250 15.37 -10.16 -18.13
C SER A 250 16.42 -10.65 -19.13
N ARG A 251 17.45 -9.84 -19.39
CA ARG A 251 18.62 -10.22 -20.21
C ARG A 251 19.45 -11.38 -19.63
N HIS A 252 19.14 -11.84 -18.43
CA HIS A 252 19.81 -12.95 -17.75
C HIS A 252 19.05 -14.28 -17.84
N HIS A 253 17.89 -14.31 -18.49
CA HIS A 253 17.15 -15.54 -18.74
C HIS A 253 17.81 -16.36 -19.87
N THR A 254 18.10 -17.63 -19.60
CA THR A 254 18.85 -18.52 -20.53
C THR A 254 18.00 -19.63 -21.17
N GLY A 255 16.67 -19.51 -21.19
CA GLY A 255 15.76 -20.43 -21.92
C GLY A 255 15.55 -21.82 -21.31
N ASP A 256 16.56 -22.40 -20.66
CA ASP A 256 16.61 -23.85 -20.37
C ASP A 256 16.29 -24.26 -18.91
N ALA A 257 15.85 -23.34 -18.04
CA ALA A 257 15.72 -23.61 -16.60
C ALA A 257 14.31 -23.45 -15.99
N ASP A 258 13.27 -23.28 -16.82
CA ASP A 258 11.88 -23.11 -16.36
C ASP A 258 10.97 -24.27 -16.82
N ILE A 259 11.47 -25.51 -16.81
CA ILE A 259 10.59 -26.68 -16.64
C ILE A 259 10.24 -26.75 -15.16
N ASP A 260 8.95 -26.65 -14.87
CA ASP A 260 8.32 -26.68 -13.55
C ASP A 260 9.07 -27.52 -12.52
N VAL A 261 9.98 -26.89 -11.78
CA VAL A 261 10.21 -27.31 -10.40
C VAL A 261 9.04 -26.73 -9.64
N GLU A 262 8.08 -27.59 -9.25
CA GLU A 262 7.10 -27.28 -8.21
C GLU A 262 7.83 -26.55 -7.09
N ARG A 263 7.71 -25.21 -7.06
CA ARG A 263 8.17 -24.44 -5.92
C ARG A 263 7.07 -24.62 -4.88
N ASP A 264 7.38 -25.42 -3.86
CA ASP A 264 6.78 -25.24 -2.54
C ASP A 264 6.67 -23.73 -2.31
N GLY A 265 5.43 -23.28 -2.13
CA GLY A 265 5.14 -21.86 -1.99
C GLY A 265 6.01 -21.27 -0.88
N PRO A 266 6.42 -20.00 -0.97
CA PRO A 266 6.88 -19.34 0.23
C PRO A 266 5.70 -19.38 1.20
N ASP A 267 5.82 -20.22 2.24
CA ASP A 267 5.02 -20.06 3.44
C ASP A 267 5.01 -18.56 3.73
N ALA A 268 3.80 -18.01 3.80
CA ALA A 268 3.61 -16.67 4.33
C ALA A 268 4.37 -16.62 5.64
N VAL A 269 5.50 -15.91 5.66
CA VAL A 269 6.20 -15.56 6.89
C VAL A 269 5.28 -14.57 7.58
N THR A 270 4.31 -15.15 8.28
CA THR A 270 3.60 -14.50 9.36
C THR A 270 4.70 -14.08 10.33
N PRO A 271 4.82 -12.79 10.71
CA PRO A 271 5.76 -12.43 11.76
C PRO A 271 5.47 -13.32 12.97
N SER A 272 6.49 -14.07 13.39
CA SER A 272 6.41 -14.94 14.58
C SER A 272 5.92 -14.09 15.73
N ALA A 273 4.69 -14.34 16.18
CA ALA A 273 4.21 -13.82 17.45
C ALA A 273 5.26 -14.16 18.51
N ALA A 274 5.65 -13.16 19.30
CA ALA A 274 6.46 -13.40 20.49
C ALA A 274 5.81 -14.52 21.32
N PRO A 275 6.60 -15.43 21.93
CA PRO A 275 6.04 -16.49 22.76
C PRO A 275 5.15 -15.85 23.84
N PRO A 276 3.97 -16.43 24.14
CA PRO A 276 3.08 -15.87 25.14
C PRO A 276 3.83 -15.80 26.48
N PRO A 277 3.67 -14.72 27.26
CA PRO A 277 4.27 -14.65 28.58
C PRO A 277 3.81 -15.85 29.41
N ALA A 278 4.76 -16.46 30.12
CA ALA A 278 4.52 -17.62 30.97
C ALA A 278 3.34 -17.36 31.94
N PRO A 279 2.47 -18.35 32.19
CA PRO A 279 1.28 -18.15 33.00
C PRO A 279 1.67 -17.72 34.42
N TRP A 280 1.32 -16.49 34.77
CA TRP A 280 1.40 -16.02 36.15
C TRP A 280 0.49 -16.90 37.01
N ARG A 281 1.12 -17.62 37.95
CA ARG A 281 0.44 -18.37 39.01
C ARG A 281 -0.46 -17.39 39.77
N ARG A 282 -1.78 -17.49 39.58
CA ARG A 282 -2.78 -16.77 40.37
C ARG A 282 -2.69 -17.20 41.82
N ARG A 283 -1.99 -16.44 42.66
CA ARG A 283 -2.30 -16.37 44.10
C ARG A 283 -3.47 -15.40 44.24
N GLY A 284 -4.63 -15.96 44.59
CA GLY A 284 -5.85 -15.19 44.73
C GLY A 284 -5.73 -14.10 45.79
N ARG A 285 -6.24 -12.91 45.46
CA ARG A 285 -6.78 -11.97 46.43
C ARG A 285 -7.81 -11.07 45.74
N ARG A 286 -9.00 -11.06 46.33
CA ARG A 286 -10.16 -10.25 45.98
C ARG A 286 -9.82 -8.76 46.09
N ILE A 287 -10.03 -7.99 45.03
CA ILE A 287 -10.47 -6.58 45.14
C ILE A 287 -11.48 -6.35 44.02
N ALA A 288 -12.67 -5.93 44.42
CA ALA A 288 -13.79 -5.57 43.58
C ALA A 288 -13.79 -4.06 43.33
N ALA A 289 -14.57 -3.68 42.32
CA ALA A 289 -15.15 -2.37 42.07
C ALA A 289 -14.23 -1.31 41.45
N ASP A 290 -14.55 -0.91 40.22
CA ASP A 290 -14.99 0.45 39.90
C ASP A 290 -14.69 0.79 38.45
N LEU A 291 -15.61 0.50 37.52
CA LEU A 291 -15.74 1.22 36.23
C LEU A 291 -17.16 0.99 35.67
N LEU A 292 -18.13 1.75 36.17
CA LEU A 292 -19.36 2.05 35.42
C LEU A 292 -19.74 3.53 35.61
N PRO A 293 -20.06 4.28 34.55
CA PRO A 293 -20.29 5.73 34.60
C PRO A 293 -21.48 6.12 35.49
N PRO A 294 -21.38 7.27 36.21
CA PRO A 294 -22.46 7.75 37.04
C PRO A 294 -23.57 8.33 36.16
N VAL A 295 -24.82 8.23 36.63
CA VAL A 295 -26.06 8.67 35.96
C VAL A 295 -26.65 7.62 35.01
N LEU A 296 -27.14 6.50 35.56
CA LEU A 296 -28.38 5.81 35.10
C LEU A 296 -28.85 4.61 35.96
N THR A 297 -28.54 4.56 37.27
CA THR A 297 -29.04 3.48 38.16
C THR A 297 -29.55 3.95 39.52
N ARG A 298 -30.19 5.12 39.59
CA ARG A 298 -31.02 5.52 40.76
C ARG A 298 -32.52 5.19 40.64
N ALA A 299 -32.99 4.65 39.51
CA ALA A 299 -34.40 4.29 39.34
C ALA A 299 -34.72 2.80 39.57
N VAL A 300 -33.74 1.90 39.61
CA VAL A 300 -34.01 0.44 39.61
C VAL A 300 -33.79 -0.25 40.97
N ARG A 301 -33.14 0.41 41.95
CA ARG A 301 -32.85 -0.23 43.25
C ARG A 301 -33.93 -0.10 44.32
N ASN A 302 -34.89 0.82 44.17
CA ASN A 302 -35.98 1.00 45.14
C ASN A 302 -37.25 0.18 44.84
N ALA A 303 -37.31 -0.53 43.70
CA ALA A 303 -38.46 -1.37 43.34
C ALA A 303 -38.35 -2.85 43.80
N ARG A 304 -37.20 -3.27 44.34
CA ARG A 304 -36.96 -4.69 44.74
C ARG A 304 -36.88 -4.92 46.26
N ALA A 305 -36.86 -3.87 47.08
CA ALA A 305 -36.86 -3.99 48.54
C ALA A 305 -38.26 -4.07 49.17
N SER A 306 -39.31 -3.60 48.48
CA SER A 306 -40.69 -3.63 49.01
C SER A 306 -41.49 -4.89 48.69
N ARG A 307 -40.88 -5.91 48.06
CA ARG A 307 -41.55 -7.18 47.69
C ARG A 307 -41.07 -8.42 48.45
N ARG A 308 -40.20 -8.27 49.46
CA ARG A 308 -39.66 -9.40 50.25
C ARG A 308 -39.89 -9.34 51.76
N ALA A 309 -40.67 -8.36 52.25
CA ALA A 309 -40.99 -8.23 53.68
C ALA A 309 -42.44 -8.62 54.05
N THR A 310 -43.16 -9.32 53.17
CA THR A 310 -44.54 -9.78 53.45
C THR A 310 -44.74 -11.23 53.01
N ALA A 311 -43.94 -12.14 53.53
CA ALA A 311 -44.20 -13.58 53.46
C ALA A 311 -43.29 -14.35 54.41
N GLN A 312 -43.67 -14.47 55.69
CA GLN A 312 -43.45 -15.66 56.54
C GLN A 312 -43.89 -15.39 58.00
N LEU A 313 -45.09 -15.87 58.36
CA LEU A 313 -45.39 -16.41 59.70
C LEU A 313 -46.27 -17.67 59.49
N PRO A 314 -45.96 -18.83 60.12
CA PRO A 314 -46.70 -20.08 59.92
C PRO A 314 -47.65 -20.45 61.08
N GLY A 315 -48.77 -21.12 60.73
CA GLY A 315 -49.40 -22.22 61.48
C GLY A 315 -50.33 -21.90 62.68
N GLY A 316 -51.61 -22.30 62.58
CA GLY A 316 -52.58 -22.45 63.71
C GLY A 316 -52.25 -23.65 64.64
N PRO A 317 -53.12 -24.09 65.58
CA PRO A 317 -54.54 -24.44 65.31
C PRO A 317 -55.57 -24.26 66.48
N ARG A 318 -56.83 -24.61 66.13
CA ARG A 318 -58.08 -24.76 66.91
C ARG A 318 -58.91 -23.51 67.20
#